data_AF-A0A2R6L3K2-F1
#
_entry.id   AF-A0A2R6L3K2-F1
#
_cell.length_a   1.000
_cell.length_b   1.000
_cell.length_c   1.000
_cell.angle_alpha   90.00
_cell.angle_beta   90.00
_cell.angle_gamma   90.00
#
_symmetry.space_group_name_H-M   'P 1'
#
loop_
_entity.id
_entity.type
_entity.pdbx_description
1 polymer ?
#
loop_
_entity_poly.entity_id
_entity_poly.type
_entity_poly.pdbx_seq_one_letter_code
_entity_poly.pdbx_strand_id
1 'polypeptide(L)'
;MSDEFDRDAEREKLREKYERDQQKREASERMSELLLQGATMTNRHCPECQSPVFTYEGTAFCPTCEREVTEESEAERSEASERASGRSERSERRHASREAERSEASN
;
A
#
# COMPACT_ATOMS: atom_id res chain seq x y z
N MET A 1 -21.32 12.35 36.49
CA MET A 1 -20.38 13.13 35.65
C MET A 1 -19.28 12.27 35.04
N SER A 2 -19.03 11.04 35.54
CA SER A 2 -18.04 10.12 34.95
C SER A 2 -18.63 9.20 33.86
N ASP A 3 -19.87 8.71 34.02
CA ASP A 3 -20.54 7.83 33.02
C ASP A 3 -20.88 8.49 31.67
N GLU A 4 -21.05 9.81 31.63
CA GLU A 4 -21.37 10.54 30.39
C GLU A 4 -20.14 10.72 29.50
N PHE A 5 -18.97 10.89 30.14
CA PHE A 5 -17.68 11.01 29.45
C PHE A 5 -17.25 9.68 28.81
N ASP A 6 -17.55 8.54 29.44
CA ASP A 6 -17.28 7.21 28.88
C ASP A 6 -18.16 6.91 27.65
N ARG A 7 -19.42 7.36 27.64
CA ARG A 7 -20.34 7.19 26.49
C ARG A 7 -20.00 8.11 25.32
N ASP A 8 -19.59 9.35 25.60
CA ASP A 8 -19.18 10.28 24.55
C ASP A 8 -17.87 9.85 23.88
N ALA A 9 -16.90 9.38 24.67
CA ALA A 9 -15.65 8.82 24.13
C ALA A 9 -15.89 7.56 23.29
N GLU A 10 -16.86 6.71 23.68
CA GLU A 10 -17.23 5.54 22.89
C GLU A 10 -17.92 5.92 21.58
N ARG A 11 -18.81 6.93 21.61
CA ARG A 11 -19.48 7.45 20.40
C ARG A 11 -18.51 8.07 19.41
N GLU A 12 -17.52 8.82 19.91
CA GLU A 12 -16.48 9.45 19.08
C GLU A 12 -15.61 8.40 18.40
N LYS A 13 -15.13 7.39 19.15
CA LYS A 13 -14.41 6.24 18.59
C LYS A 13 -15.22 5.48 17.53
N LEU A 14 -16.52 5.32 17.75
CA LEU A 14 -17.40 4.67 16.79
C LEU A 14 -17.47 5.48 15.49
N ARG A 15 -17.62 6.81 15.59
CA ARG A 15 -17.63 7.71 14.43
C ARG A 15 -16.34 7.64 13.63
N GLU A 16 -15.19 7.79 14.29
CA GLU A 16 -13.88 7.69 13.62
C GLU A 16 -13.71 6.35 12.89
N LYS A 17 -14.14 5.25 13.52
CA LYS A 17 -14.10 3.93 12.88
C LYS A 17 -15.00 3.87 11.65
N TYR A 18 -16.24 4.34 11.73
CA TYR A 18 -17.17 4.36 10.61
C TYR A 18 -16.66 5.21 9.45
N GLU A 19 -16.11 6.38 9.72
CA GLU A 19 -15.52 7.26 8.70
C GLU A 19 -14.34 6.59 7.99
N ARG A 20 -13.44 5.96 8.74
CA ARG A 20 -12.33 5.19 8.16
C ARG A 20 -12.83 4.01 7.32
N ASP A 21 -13.84 3.29 7.79
CA ASP A 21 -14.42 2.16 7.07
C ASP A 21 -15.16 2.61 5.81
N GLN A 22 -15.79 3.79 5.82
CA GLN A 22 -16.41 4.41 4.65
C GLN A 22 -15.35 4.80 3.60
N GLN A 23 -14.28 5.49 4.01
CA GLN A 23 -13.19 5.86 3.10
C GLN A 23 -12.56 4.64 2.41
N LYS A 24 -12.43 3.52 3.12
CA LYS A 24 -11.94 2.25 2.55
C LYS A 24 -12.90 1.64 1.51
N ARG A 25 -14.22 1.76 1.73
CA ARG A 25 -15.24 1.31 0.76
C ARG A 25 -15.18 2.14 -0.49
N GLU A 26 -15.16 3.46 -0.35
CA GLU A 26 -15.09 4.39 -1.49
C GLU A 26 -13.81 4.20 -2.32
N ALA A 27 -12.68 3.89 -1.69
CA ALA A 27 -11.45 3.55 -2.40
C ALA A 27 -11.59 2.24 -3.18
N SER A 28 -12.20 1.20 -2.58
CA SER A 28 -12.44 -0.09 -3.23
C SER A 28 -13.43 0.01 -4.39
N GLU A 29 -14.49 0.80 -4.22
CA GLU A 29 -15.52 1.03 -5.23
C GLU A 29 -14.93 1.73 -6.45
N ARG A 30 -14.17 2.82 -6.26
CA ARG A 30 -13.47 3.52 -7.35
C ARG A 30 -12.53 2.60 -8.13
N MET A 31 -11.81 1.70 -7.45
CA MET A 31 -10.97 0.70 -8.13
C MET A 31 -11.81 -0.29 -8.95
N SER A 32 -12.94 -0.76 -8.41
CA SER A 32 -13.82 -1.71 -9.12
C SER A 32 -14.48 -1.09 -10.35
N GLU A 33 -14.84 0.19 -10.29
CA GLU A 33 -15.46 0.91 -11.39
C GLU A 33 -14.49 1.08 -12.57
N LEU A 34 -13.22 1.38 -12.29
CA LEU A 34 -12.19 1.46 -13.33
C LEU A 34 -11.98 0.12 -14.06
N LEU A 35 -11.99 -0.99 -13.30
CA LEU A 35 -11.91 -2.32 -13.91
C LEU A 35 -13.13 -2.63 -14.78
N LEU A 36 -14.33 -2.23 -14.35
CA LEU A 36 -15.55 -2.40 -15.13
C LEU A 36 -15.56 -1.56 -16.42
N GLN A 37 -14.95 -0.38 -16.39
CA GLN A 37 -14.78 0.47 -17.56
C GLN A 37 -13.76 -0.10 -18.57
N GLY A 38 -12.97 -1.11 -18.17
CA GLY A 38 -11.95 -1.74 -19.02
C GLY A 38 -10.54 -1.21 -18.77
N ALA A 39 -10.31 -0.45 -17.69
CA ALA A 39 -8.96 -0.10 -17.29
C ALA A 39 -8.21 -1.33 -16.81
N THR A 40 -6.93 -1.44 -17.15
CA THR A 40 -6.06 -2.54 -16.73
C THR A 40 -5.10 -2.06 -15.66
N MET A 41 -5.04 -2.78 -14.54
CA MET A 41 -4.05 -2.51 -13.49
C MET A 41 -2.68 -2.96 -13.96
N THR A 42 -1.69 -2.07 -13.92
CA THR A 42 -0.31 -2.38 -14.30
C THR A 42 0.49 -2.87 -13.08
N ASN A 43 1.70 -3.39 -13.29
CA ASN A 43 2.63 -3.72 -12.20
C ASN A 43 3.30 -2.49 -11.55
N ARG A 44 2.92 -1.28 -11.96
CA ARG A 44 3.54 -0.01 -11.58
C ARG A 44 2.77 0.63 -10.43
N HIS A 45 3.46 1.39 -9.57
CA HIS A 45 2.87 2.09 -8.42
C HIS A 45 3.26 3.57 -8.42
N CYS A 46 2.29 4.44 -8.14
CA CYS A 46 2.45 5.90 -8.17
C CYS A 46 3.55 6.38 -7.20
N PRO A 47 4.36 7.39 -7.58
CA PRO A 47 5.40 7.90 -6.71
C PRO A 47 4.99 8.52 -5.40
N GLU A 48 3.88 9.20 -5.44
CA GLU A 48 3.47 10.06 -4.35
C GLU A 48 2.63 9.29 -3.33
N CYS A 49 1.75 8.40 -3.82
CA CYS A 49 0.76 7.73 -2.98
C CYS A 49 0.89 6.20 -2.94
N GLN A 50 1.82 5.60 -3.70
CA GLN A 50 2.03 4.14 -3.78
C GLN A 50 0.81 3.33 -4.24
N SER A 51 -0.22 3.98 -4.78
CA SER A 51 -1.38 3.31 -5.39
C SER A 51 -0.99 2.66 -6.72
N PRO A 52 -1.56 1.50 -7.10
CA PRO A 52 -1.34 0.89 -8.40
C PRO A 52 -1.71 1.84 -9.55
N VAL A 53 -0.91 1.84 -10.61
CA VAL A 53 -1.15 2.62 -11.83
C VAL A 53 -2.06 1.83 -12.76
N PHE A 54 -3.09 2.49 -13.28
CA PHE A 54 -4.03 1.90 -14.22
C PHE A 54 -3.79 2.45 -15.62
N THR A 55 -4.05 1.64 -16.63
CA THR A 55 -4.03 2.06 -18.05
C THR A 55 -5.43 2.01 -18.63
N TYR A 56 -5.86 3.09 -19.26
CA TYR A 56 -7.14 3.21 -19.94
C TYR A 56 -6.93 3.84 -21.32
N GLU A 57 -7.41 3.18 -22.37
CA GLU A 57 -7.27 3.65 -23.77
C GLU A 57 -5.84 4.03 -24.20
N GLY A 58 -4.82 3.40 -23.60
CA GLY A 58 -3.40 3.67 -23.88
C GLY A 58 -2.74 4.73 -23.00
N THR A 59 -3.50 5.38 -22.10
CA THR A 59 -2.97 6.36 -21.14
C THR A 59 -2.80 5.72 -19.77
N ALA A 60 -1.61 5.83 -19.18
CA ALA A 60 -1.33 5.35 -17.83
C ALA A 60 -1.56 6.48 -16.80
N PHE A 61 -2.35 6.23 -15.77
CA PHE A 61 -2.68 7.22 -14.74
C PHE A 61 -2.84 6.60 -13.35
N CYS A 62 -2.65 7.43 -12.32
CA CYS A 62 -2.91 7.06 -10.94
C CYS A 62 -4.34 7.51 -10.55
N PRO A 63 -5.20 6.59 -10.07
CA PRO A 63 -6.58 6.93 -9.69
C PRO A 63 -6.69 7.66 -8.35
N THR A 64 -5.62 7.67 -7.55
CA THR A 64 -5.59 8.38 -6.25
C THR A 64 -5.08 9.82 -6.42
N CYS A 65 -4.08 10.02 -7.27
CA CYS A 65 -3.51 11.34 -7.55
C CYS A 65 -4.20 12.06 -8.72
N GLU A 66 -5.00 11.35 -9.51
CA GLU A 66 -5.64 11.83 -10.75
C GLU A 66 -4.62 12.42 -11.74
N ARG A 67 -3.44 11.80 -11.82
CA ARG A 67 -2.33 12.25 -12.67
C ARG A 67 -1.88 11.15 -13.60
N GLU A 68 -1.51 11.54 -14.81
CA GLU A 68 -0.84 10.68 -15.78
C GLU A 68 0.56 10.32 -15.30
N VAL A 69 0.95 9.06 -15.53
CA VAL A 69 2.24 8.51 -15.12
C VAL A 69 3.00 8.12 -16.39
N THR A 70 4.03 8.90 -16.73
CA THR A 70 4.88 8.65 -17.90
C THR A 70 6.12 7.86 -17.53
N GLU A 71 6.78 7.24 -18.51
CA GLU A 71 7.95 6.36 -18.28
C GLU A 71 9.16 7.09 -17.67
N GLU A 72 9.29 8.40 -17.89
CA GLU A 72 10.33 9.23 -17.23
C GLU A 72 10.16 9.26 -15.71
N SER A 73 8.93 9.27 -15.19
CA SER A 73 8.65 9.23 -13.76
C SER A 73 8.93 7.87 -13.10
N GLU A 74 9.13 6.83 -13.91
CA GLU A 74 9.45 5.47 -13.47
C GLU A 74 10.95 5.21 -13.38
N ALA A 75 11.72 5.71 -14.35
CA ALA A 75 13.16 5.49 -14.46
C ALA A 75 13.93 5.99 -13.22
N GLU A 76 13.45 7.05 -12.56
CA GLU A 76 14.10 7.60 -11.37
C GLU A 76 13.94 6.73 -10.11
N ARG A 77 13.04 5.72 -10.11
CA ARG A 77 12.75 4.91 -8.90
C ARG A 77 12.82 3.41 -9.07
N SER A 78 12.86 2.86 -10.29
CA SER A 78 13.26 1.46 -10.51
C SER A 78 14.61 1.18 -9.86
N GLU A 79 15.58 2.10 -9.98
CA GLU A 79 16.89 1.99 -9.33
C GLU A 79 16.84 2.02 -7.79
N ALA A 80 15.82 2.67 -7.20
CA ALA A 80 15.64 2.76 -5.76
C ALA A 80 14.94 1.51 -5.19
N SER A 81 13.97 0.94 -5.92
CA SER A 81 13.24 -0.25 -5.51
C SER A 81 14.07 -1.53 -5.61
N GLU A 82 14.92 -1.66 -6.62
CA GLU A 82 15.85 -2.81 -6.77
C GLU A 82 16.88 -2.85 -5.63
N ARG A 83 17.34 -1.68 -5.16
CA ARG A 83 18.23 -1.58 -3.99
C ARG A 83 17.54 -1.95 -2.67
N ALA A 84 16.23 -1.73 -2.55
CA ALA A 84 15.46 -2.08 -1.37
C ALA A 84 15.17 -3.59 -1.30
N SER A 85 14.76 -4.21 -2.41
CA SER A 85 14.51 -5.66 -2.49
C SER A 85 15.79 -6.47 -2.22
N GLY A 86 16.93 -6.10 -2.82
CA GLY A 86 18.20 -6.79 -2.58
C GLY A 86 18.73 -6.68 -1.14
N ARG A 87 18.30 -5.66 -0.38
CA ARG A 87 18.63 -5.51 1.04
C ARG A 87 17.76 -6.38 1.94
N SER A 88 16.50 -6.59 1.57
CA SER A 88 15.58 -7.50 2.27
C SER A 88 16.08 -8.95 2.16
N GLU A 89 16.39 -9.41 0.95
CA GLU A 89 16.86 -10.79 0.71
C GLU A 89 18.19 -11.09 1.43
N ARG A 90 19.08 -10.10 1.53
CA ARG A 90 20.35 -10.24 2.26
C ARG A 90 20.18 -10.24 3.77
N SER A 91 19.14 -9.57 4.28
CA SER A 91 18.78 -9.57 5.70
C SER A 91 18.16 -10.90 6.11
N GLU A 92 17.26 -11.45 5.28
CA GLU A 92 16.60 -12.73 5.51
C GLU A 92 17.60 -13.90 5.53
N ARG A 93 18.54 -13.93 4.58
CA ARG A 93 19.63 -14.93 4.57
C ARG A 93 20.52 -14.86 5.81
N ARG A 94 20.79 -13.66 6.32
CA ARG A 94 21.58 -13.48 7.56
C ARG A 94 20.81 -13.91 8.81
N HIS A 95 19.49 -13.74 8.81
CA HIS A 95 18.64 -14.16 9.92
C HIS A 95 18.56 -15.69 9.99
N ALA A 96 18.35 -16.35 8.85
CA ALA A 96 18.31 -17.81 8.76
C ALA A 96 19.62 -18.49 9.19
N SER A 97 20.79 -17.95 8.80
CA SER A 97 22.08 -18.49 9.23
C SER A 97 22.30 -18.38 10.75
N ARG A 98 21.89 -17.26 11.36
CA ARG A 98 22.05 -17.05 12.81
C ARG A 98 21.14 -17.96 13.64
N GLU A 99 19.97 -18.30 13.13
CA GLU A 99 19.05 -19.23 13.80
C GLU A 99 19.57 -20.67 13.75
N ALA A 100 20.17 -21.10 12.62
CA ALA A 100 20.81 -22.41 12.50
C ALA A 100 21.98 -22.59 13.47
N GLU A 101 22.88 -21.60 13.57
CA GLU A 101 24.01 -21.62 14.51
C GLU A 101 23.56 -21.67 15.98
N ARG A 102 22.41 -21.06 16.29
CA ARG A 102 21.84 -21.05 17.65
C ARG A 102 21.21 -22.38 18.04
N SER A 103 20.63 -23.11 17.07
CA SER A 103 20.10 -24.46 17.31
C SER A 103 21.19 -25.51 17.50
N GLU A 104 22.34 -25.36 16.85
CA GLU A 104 23.48 -26.29 16.98
C GLU A 104 24.26 -26.10 18.29
N ALA A 105 24.32 -24.87 18.81
CA ALA A 105 24.97 -24.59 20.11
C ALA A 105 24.15 -25.01 21.34
N SER A 106 22.90 -25.42 21.14
CA SER A 106 21.95 -25.72 22.21
C SER A 106 21.65 -27.21 22.38
N ASN A 107 22.36 -28.08 21.65
CA ASN A 107 22.23 -29.55 21.67
C ASN A 107 23.52 -30.22 22.16
#